data_AF-A0A1M6R0W7-F1
#
_entry.id   AF-A0A1M6R0W7-F1
#
_cell.length_a   1.000
_cell.length_b   1.000
_cell.length_c   1.000
_cell.angle_alpha   90.00
_cell.angle_beta   90.00
_cell.angle_gamma   90.00
#
_symmetry.space_group_name_H-M   'P 1'
#
loop_
_entity.id
_entity.type
_entity.pdbx_description
1 polymer ?
#
loop_
_entity_poly.entity_id
_entity_poly.type
_entity_poly.pdbx_seq_one_letter_code
_entity_poly.pdbx_strand_id
1 'polypeptide(L)'
;MRKKIFKYRLVYYLAIITSLIFFIISVFSIFGLFKDFNILSLIFICCSITINSFAFVNLVEKYDKAVLFLNLGLFLFIFSSGYHVLFGFLSKGFYAILYYNQFKFLMLFIIVLIIVNKFKIKKENFENEIEEIGKHE
;
A
#
# COMPACT_ATOMS: atom_id res chain seq x y z
N MET A 1 1.41 25.85 1.29
CA MET A 1 2.76 25.25 1.36
C MET A 1 2.70 23.78 0.93
N ARG A 2 3.43 23.36 -0.12
CA ARG A 2 3.46 21.94 -0.55
C ARG A 2 4.24 21.11 0.47
N LYS A 3 3.56 20.41 1.37
CA LYS A 3 4.18 19.49 2.34
C LYS A 3 4.89 18.35 1.60
N LYS A 4 6.08 17.98 2.06
CA LYS A 4 6.82 16.82 1.56
C LYS A 4 6.46 15.62 2.44
N ILE A 5 5.98 14.52 1.84
CA ILE A 5 5.70 13.27 2.59
C ILE A 5 6.99 12.44 2.80
N PHE A 6 7.89 12.45 1.81
CA PHE A 6 9.09 11.61 1.80
C PHE A 6 10.37 12.44 1.72
N LYS A 7 11.44 11.90 2.31
CA LYS A 7 12.79 12.50 2.27
C LYS A 7 13.32 12.62 0.83
N TYR A 8 13.06 11.61 0.00
CA TYR A 8 13.56 11.51 -1.37
C TYR A 8 12.43 11.53 -2.40
N ARG A 9 12.64 12.24 -3.53
CA ARG A 9 11.68 12.28 -4.65
C ARG A 9 11.47 10.92 -5.30
N LEU A 10 12.51 10.09 -5.39
CA LEU A 10 12.41 8.74 -5.96
C LEU A 10 11.41 7.87 -5.18
N VAL A 11 11.44 7.93 -3.85
CA VAL A 11 10.50 7.18 -2.99
C VAL A 11 9.06 7.67 -3.20
N TYR A 12 8.87 8.97 -3.41
CA TYR A 12 7.56 9.53 -3.73
C TYR A 12 7.00 8.97 -5.04
N TYR A 13 7.80 8.96 -6.11
CA TYR A 13 7.37 8.39 -7.39
C TYR A 13 7.14 6.88 -7.29
N LEU A 14 7.99 6.16 -6.57
CA LEU A 14 7.81 4.73 -6.30
C LEU A 14 6.48 4.46 -5.58
N ALA A 15 6.14 5.26 -4.57
CA ALA A 15 4.87 5.16 -3.85
C ALA A 15 3.67 5.44 -4.77
N ILE A 16 3.73 6.48 -5.61
CA ILE A 16 2.67 6.78 -6.58
C ILE A 16 2.46 5.62 -7.55
N ILE A 17 3.54 5.11 -8.16
CA ILE A 17 3.46 4.00 -9.12
C ILE A 17 2.86 2.77 -8.45
N THR A 18 3.29 2.46 -7.23
CA THR A 18 2.77 1.32 -6.47
C THR A 18 1.29 1.49 -6.16
N SER A 19 0.88 2.69 -5.73
CA SER A 19 -0.52 3.00 -5.47
C SER A 19 -1.38 2.90 -6.72
N LEU A 20 -0.86 3.34 -7.87
CA LEU A 20 -1.54 3.24 -9.15
C LEU A 20 -1.73 1.77 -9.55
N ILE A 21 -0.70 0.94 -9.38
CA ILE A 21 -0.78 -0.49 -9.65
C ILE A 21 -1.84 -1.15 -8.76
N PHE A 22 -1.87 -0.86 -7.46
CA PHE A 22 -2.91 -1.38 -6.57
C PHE A 22 -4.31 -0.93 -6.98
N PHE A 23 -4.48 0.33 -7.35
CA PHE A 23 -5.76 0.84 -7.84
C PHE A 23 -6.21 0.10 -9.11
N ILE A 24 -5.32 -0.09 -10.08
CA ILE A 24 -5.60 -0.82 -11.31
C ILE A 24 -6.00 -2.28 -11.01
N ILE A 25 -5.26 -2.97 -10.15
CA ILE A 25 -5.57 -4.35 -9.74
C ILE A 25 -6.98 -4.41 -9.11
N SER A 26 -7.32 -3.46 -8.23
CA SER A 26 -8.65 -3.40 -7.62
C SER A 26 -9.77 -3.16 -8.65
N VAL A 27 -9.57 -2.29 -9.64
CA VAL A 27 -10.58 -2.07 -10.68
C VAL A 27 -10.77 -3.32 -11.53
N PHE A 28 -9.68 -3.99 -11.93
CA PHE A 28 -9.78 -5.24 -12.69
C PHE A 28 -10.42 -6.39 -11.90
N SER A 29 -10.39 -6.35 -10.56
CA SER A 29 -11.07 -7.37 -9.75
C SER A 29 -12.59 -7.40 -9.92
N ILE A 30 -13.22 -6.31 -10.42
CA ILE A 30 -14.64 -6.27 -10.78
C ILE A 30 -14.98 -7.38 -11.78
N PHE A 31 -14.07 -7.70 -12.70
CA PHE A 31 -14.32 -8.76 -13.68
C PHE A 31 -14.54 -10.14 -13.04
N GLY A 32 -13.99 -10.36 -11.84
CA GLY A 32 -14.23 -11.57 -11.06
C GLY A 32 -15.69 -11.76 -10.63
N LEU A 33 -16.44 -10.65 -10.46
CA LEU A 33 -17.85 -10.71 -10.08
C LEU A 33 -18.75 -11.30 -11.17
N PHE A 34 -18.35 -11.19 -12.45
CA PHE A 34 -19.10 -11.80 -13.55
C PHE A 34 -18.94 -13.32 -13.60
N LYS A 35 -17.83 -13.84 -13.04
CA LYS A 35 -17.58 -15.28 -13.01
C LYS A 35 -18.37 -15.94 -11.88
N ASP A 36 -18.20 -15.46 -10.66
CA ASP A 36 -18.78 -16.03 -9.46
C ASP A 36 -19.28 -14.89 -8.54
N PHE A 37 -20.54 -14.49 -8.71
CA PHE A 37 -21.11 -13.39 -7.93
C PHE A 37 -21.37 -13.82 -6.47
N ASN A 38 -20.88 -13.01 -5.53
CA ASN A 38 -21.19 -13.13 -4.11
C ASN A 38 -21.25 -11.71 -3.50
N ILE A 39 -22.20 -11.47 -2.58
CA ILE A 39 -22.33 -10.19 -1.90
C ILE A 39 -21.05 -9.82 -1.12
N LEU A 40 -20.37 -10.82 -0.55
CA LEU A 40 -19.12 -10.62 0.19
C LEU A 40 -17.97 -10.20 -0.73
N SER A 41 -17.87 -10.81 -1.93
CA SER A 41 -16.84 -10.43 -2.90
C SER A 41 -17.11 -9.03 -3.46
N LEU A 42 -18.38 -8.67 -3.67
CA LEU A 42 -18.77 -7.32 -4.08
C LEU A 42 -18.33 -6.27 -3.05
N ILE A 43 -18.67 -6.48 -1.76
CA ILE A 43 -18.28 -5.56 -0.68
C ILE A 43 -16.75 -5.43 -0.60
N PHE A 44 -16.04 -6.56 -0.67
CA PHE A 44 -14.58 -6.56 -0.62
C PHE A 44 -13.96 -5.78 -1.78
N ILE A 45 -14.45 -5.98 -3.01
CA ILE A 45 -13.98 -5.28 -4.20
C ILE A 45 -14.26 -3.78 -4.10
N CYS A 46 -15.48 -3.38 -3.72
CA CYS A 46 -15.83 -1.98 -3.51
C CYS A 46 -14.95 -1.31 -2.44
N CYS A 47 -14.71 -1.96 -1.31
CA CYS A 47 -13.79 -1.49 -0.28
C CYS A 47 -12.37 -1.34 -0.83
N SER A 48 -11.89 -2.33 -1.59
CA SER A 48 -10.56 -2.34 -2.18
C SER A 48 -10.34 -1.18 -3.16
N ILE A 49 -11.30 -0.96 -4.06
CA ILE A 49 -11.28 0.19 -4.99
C ILE A 49 -11.26 1.51 -4.21
N THR A 50 -12.13 1.65 -3.20
CA THR A 50 -12.24 2.86 -2.40
C THR A 50 -10.93 3.18 -1.68
N ILE A 51 -10.35 2.20 -0.98
CA ILE A 51 -9.10 2.36 -0.23
C ILE A 51 -7.93 2.69 -1.16
N ASN A 52 -7.80 1.98 -2.28
CA ASN A 52 -6.68 2.21 -3.20
C ASN A 52 -6.83 3.52 -4.00
N SER A 53 -8.06 3.96 -4.27
CA SER A 53 -8.33 5.30 -4.80
C SER A 53 -7.90 6.38 -3.81
N PHE A 54 -8.30 6.25 -2.53
CA PHE A 54 -7.86 7.18 -1.49
C PHE A 54 -6.34 7.16 -1.30
N ALA A 55 -5.68 6.00 -1.37
CA ALA A 55 -4.22 5.93 -1.33
C ALA A 55 -3.58 6.77 -2.45
N PHE A 56 -4.09 6.62 -3.67
CA PHE A 56 -3.56 7.31 -4.84
C PHE A 56 -3.77 8.82 -4.76
N VAL A 57 -5.01 9.26 -4.52
CA VAL A 57 -5.35 10.68 -4.37
C VAL A 57 -4.53 11.30 -3.24
N ASN A 58 -4.45 10.63 -2.08
CA ASN A 58 -3.70 11.16 -0.94
C ASN A 58 -2.20 11.29 -1.22
N LEU A 59 -1.61 10.38 -2.01
CA LEU A 59 -0.22 10.48 -2.43
C LEU A 59 -0.02 11.64 -3.42
N VAL A 60 -0.92 11.80 -4.40
CA VAL A 60 -0.84 12.88 -5.39
C VAL A 60 -0.99 14.25 -4.72
N GLU A 61 -1.98 14.40 -3.84
CA GLU A 61 -2.26 15.66 -3.12
C GLU A 61 -1.33 15.90 -1.91
N LYS A 62 -0.49 14.92 -1.60
CA LYS A 62 0.52 14.95 -0.54
C LYS A 62 -0.03 15.06 0.88
N TYR A 63 -1.14 14.37 1.15
CA TYR A 63 -1.70 14.30 2.50
C TYR A 63 -0.89 13.40 3.43
N ASP A 64 -0.87 13.75 4.71
CA ASP A 64 -0.07 13.05 5.74
C ASP A 64 -0.49 11.58 5.96
N LYS A 65 -1.77 11.27 5.70
CA LYS A 65 -2.35 9.92 5.83
C LYS A 65 -2.08 9.02 4.61
N ALA A 66 -1.43 9.51 3.56
CA ALA A 66 -1.19 8.77 2.32
C ALA A 66 -0.54 7.40 2.52
N VAL A 67 0.50 7.32 3.37
CA VAL A 67 1.22 6.07 3.65
C VAL A 67 0.34 5.05 4.39
N LEU A 68 -0.59 5.51 5.23
CA LEU A 68 -1.52 4.62 5.93
C LEU A 68 -2.44 3.92 4.95
N PHE A 69 -3.05 4.66 4.01
CA PHE A 69 -3.90 4.06 2.99
C PHE A 69 -3.13 3.13 2.06
N LEU A 70 -1.88 3.46 1.73
CA LEU A 70 -1.04 2.59 0.92
C LEU A 70 -0.72 1.25 1.62
N ASN A 71 -0.42 1.28 2.92
CA ASN A 71 -0.24 0.06 3.73
C ASN A 71 -1.54 -0.75 3.83
N LEU A 72 -2.69 -0.07 3.94
CA LEU A 72 -4.00 -0.73 3.99
C LEU A 72 -4.36 -1.38 2.65
N GLY A 73 -3.94 -0.78 1.53
CA GLY A 73 -3.99 -1.39 0.19
C GLY A 73 -3.18 -2.69 0.11
N LEU A 74 -1.97 -2.73 0.68
CA LEU A 74 -1.19 -3.97 0.76
C LEU A 74 -1.88 -5.01 1.64
N PHE A 75 -2.45 -4.62 2.77
CA PHE A 75 -3.18 -5.55 3.63
C PHE A 75 -4.31 -6.23 2.87
N LEU A 76 -5.10 -5.47 2.09
CA LEU A 76 -6.13 -6.03 1.22
C LEU A 76 -5.55 -6.93 0.13
N PHE A 77 -4.42 -6.55 -0.47
CA PHE A 77 -3.74 -7.37 -1.45
C PHE A 77 -3.26 -8.70 -0.86
N ILE A 78 -2.66 -8.69 0.33
CA ILE A 78 -2.30 -9.89 1.11
C ILE A 78 -3.55 -10.72 1.38
N PHE A 79 -4.66 -10.12 1.82
CA PHE A 79 -5.87 -10.88 2.11
C PHE A 79 -6.43 -11.58 0.86
N SER A 80 -6.43 -10.90 -0.29
CA SER A 80 -6.94 -11.46 -1.55
C SER A 80 -6.03 -12.54 -2.15
N SER A 81 -4.72 -12.34 -2.11
CA SER A 81 -3.71 -13.22 -2.74
C SER A 81 -3.11 -14.24 -1.77
N GLY A 82 -3.32 -14.04 -0.47
CA GLY A 82 -2.62 -14.70 0.62
C GLY A 82 -2.89 -16.19 0.67
N TYR A 83 -4.10 -16.62 0.34
CA TYR A 83 -4.43 -18.03 0.21
C TYR A 83 -3.53 -18.72 -0.84
N HIS A 84 -3.44 -18.16 -2.04
CA HIS A 84 -2.61 -18.73 -3.11
C HIS A 84 -1.12 -18.71 -2.76
N VAL A 85 -0.66 -17.64 -2.12
CA VAL A 85 0.72 -17.47 -1.66
C VAL A 85 1.05 -18.50 -0.57
N LEU A 86 0.16 -18.70 0.40
CA LEU A 86 0.33 -19.65 1.50
C LEU A 86 0.38 -21.08 0.98
N PHE A 87 -0.55 -21.47 0.10
CA PHE A 87 -0.54 -22.80 -0.52
C PHE A 87 0.70 -23.03 -1.38
N GLY A 88 1.12 -22.03 -2.15
CA GLY A 88 2.37 -22.09 -2.91
C GLY A 88 3.59 -22.31 -2.00
N PHE A 89 3.65 -21.58 -0.89
CA PHE A 89 4.72 -21.70 0.11
C PHE A 89 4.71 -23.05 0.84
N LEU A 90 3.55 -23.55 1.27
CA LEU A 90 3.45 -24.86 1.90
C LEU A 90 3.84 -26.00 0.96
N SER A 91 3.53 -25.87 -0.33
CA SER A 91 3.84 -26.90 -1.33
C SER A 91 5.32 -26.93 -1.71
N LYS A 92 5.97 -25.76 -1.86
CA LYS A 92 7.32 -25.67 -2.45
C LYS A 92 8.33 -24.87 -1.62
N GLY A 93 7.96 -24.43 -0.41
CA GLY A 93 8.78 -23.56 0.42
C GLY A 93 9.15 -22.25 -0.30
N PHE A 94 10.38 -21.77 -0.08
CA PHE A 94 10.91 -20.58 -0.76
C PHE A 94 11.05 -20.73 -2.28
N TYR A 95 11.09 -21.95 -2.82
CA TYR A 95 11.07 -22.16 -4.27
C TYR A 95 9.74 -21.73 -4.90
N ALA A 96 8.68 -21.51 -4.11
CA ALA A 96 7.42 -20.93 -4.59
C ALA A 96 7.62 -19.59 -5.33
N ILE A 97 8.65 -18.81 -4.97
CA ILE A 97 9.04 -17.58 -5.67
C ILE A 97 9.27 -17.84 -7.15
N LEU A 98 9.88 -18.96 -7.55
CA LEU A 98 10.21 -19.23 -8.96
C LEU A 98 8.96 -19.55 -9.78
N TYR A 99 8.01 -20.26 -9.18
CA TYR A 99 6.87 -20.86 -9.87
C TYR A 99 5.57 -20.03 -9.80
N TYR A 100 5.39 -19.21 -8.77
CA TYR A 100 4.13 -18.47 -8.56
C TYR A 100 4.35 -16.96 -8.70
N ASN A 101 3.80 -16.38 -9.77
CA ASN A 101 3.91 -14.94 -10.03
C ASN A 101 3.26 -14.10 -8.92
N GLN A 102 2.17 -14.58 -8.31
CA GLN A 102 1.51 -13.92 -7.17
C GLN A 102 2.47 -13.73 -6.00
N PHE A 103 3.33 -14.72 -5.73
CA PHE A 103 4.34 -14.64 -4.68
C PHE A 103 5.41 -13.59 -5.02
N LYS A 104 5.88 -13.54 -6.27
CA LYS A 104 6.85 -12.54 -6.74
C LYS A 104 6.31 -11.12 -6.56
N PHE A 105 5.06 -10.88 -7.00
CA PHE A 105 4.42 -9.57 -6.86
C PHE A 105 4.21 -9.19 -5.40
N LEU A 106 3.77 -10.14 -4.56
CA LEU A 106 3.60 -9.88 -3.14
C LEU A 106 4.91 -9.45 -2.47
N MET A 107 5.99 -10.20 -2.69
CA MET A 107 7.31 -9.86 -2.15
C MET A 107 7.80 -8.52 -2.64
N LEU A 108 7.63 -8.23 -3.94
CA LEU A 108 7.98 -6.93 -4.52
C LEU A 108 7.24 -5.79 -3.82
N PHE A 109 5.92 -5.91 -3.65
CA PHE A 109 5.12 -4.87 -2.99
C PHE A 109 5.48 -4.70 -1.51
N ILE A 110 5.77 -5.80 -0.79
CA ILE A 110 6.26 -5.74 0.59
C ILE A 110 7.58 -4.96 0.66
N ILE A 111 8.54 -5.28 -0.21
CA ILE A 111 9.85 -4.60 -0.24
C ILE A 111 9.66 -3.11 -0.54
N VAL A 112 8.85 -2.77 -1.54
CA VAL A 112 8.56 -1.38 -1.88
C VAL A 112 7.95 -0.65 -0.69
N LEU A 113 7.05 -1.29 0.05
CA LEU A 113 6.42 -0.65 1.20
C LEU A 113 7.34 -0.51 2.40
N ILE A 114 8.25 -1.45 2.62
CA ILE A 114 9.33 -1.28 3.60
C ILE A 114 10.15 -0.04 3.27
N ILE A 115 10.52 0.15 1.99
CA ILE A 115 11.25 1.34 1.53
C ILE A 115 10.43 2.61 1.78
N VAL A 116 9.16 2.63 1.35
CA VAL A 116 8.27 3.79 1.48
C VAL A 116 8.06 4.15 2.96
N ASN A 117 7.84 3.18 3.84
CA ASN A 117 7.67 3.42 5.28
C ASN A 117 8.97 3.90 5.94
N LYS A 118 10.13 3.34 5.58
CA LYS A 118 11.43 3.74 6.13
C LYS A 118 11.81 5.18 5.79
N PHE A 119 11.44 5.67 4.62
CA PHE A 119 11.77 7.03 4.15
C PHE A 119 10.64 8.05 4.30
N LYS A 120 9.54 7.68 4.96
CA LYS A 120 8.48 8.61 5.36
C LYS A 120 9.07 9.64 6.34
N ILE A 121 8.80 10.93 6.10
CA ILE A 121 9.16 11.99 7.04
C ILE A 121 8.26 11.83 8.27
N LYS A 122 8.86 11.51 9.42
CA LYS A 122 8.16 11.53 10.70
C LYS A 122 7.91 12.99 11.09
N LYS A 123 6.68 13.29 11.53
CA LYS A 123 6.29 14.59 12.07
C LYS A 123 6.84 14.87 13.48
N GLU A 124 7.67 13.99 14.03
CA GLU A 124 8.26 14.12 15.38
C GLU A 124 9.00 15.47 15.59
N ASN A 125 9.36 16.19 14.53
CA ASN A 125 9.96 17.53 14.69
C ASN A 125 8.99 18.64 15.12
N PHE A 126 7.67 18.46 15.03
CA PHE A 126 6.72 19.49 15.49
C PHE A 126 6.50 19.48 17.01
N GLU A 127 6.71 18.34 17.68
CA GLU A 127 6.66 18.27 19.15
C GLU A 127 7.93 18.87 19.77
N ASN A 128 9.10 18.64 19.15
CA ASN A 128 10.34 19.28 19.59
C ASN A 128 10.34 20.81 19.37
N GLU A 129 9.70 21.31 18.31
CA GLU A 129 9.55 22.76 18.09
C GLU A 129 8.65 23.43 19.15
N ILE A 130 7.64 22.73 19.68
CA ILE A 130 6.76 23.28 20.73
C ILE A 130 7.42 23.20 22.11
N GLU A 131 8.23 22.16 22.38
CA GLU A 131 9.02 22.07 23.62
C GLU A 131 10.18 23.08 23.69
N GLU A 132 10.75 23.52 22.57
CA GLU A 132 11.80 24.56 22.56
C GLU A 132 11.25 25.98 22.76
N ILE A 133 10.01 26.26 22.37
CA ILE A 133 9.38 27.57 22.59
C ILE A 133 9.15 27.84 24.10
N GLY A 134 8.93 26.80 24.90
CA GLY A 134 8.74 26.90 26.36
C GLY A 134 10.01 26.86 27.21
N LYS A 135 11.21 26.75 26.61
CA LYS A 135 12.50 26.70 27.34
C LYS A 135 13.27 28.03 27.34
N HIS A 136 12.70 29.07 26.72
CA HIS A 136 13.28 30.41 26.63
C HIS A 136 12.51 31.48 27.42
N GLU A 137 11.69 31.08 28.40
CA GLU A 137 11.25 31.95 29.50
C GLU A 137 11.92 31.54 30.81
#